data_AF-A0A258CZT3-F1
#
_entry.id   AF-A0A258CZT3-F1
#
_cell.length_a   1.000
_cell.length_b   1.000
_cell.length_c   1.000
_cell.angle_alpha   90.00
_cell.angle_beta   90.00
_cell.angle_gamma   90.00
#
_symmetry.space_group_name_H-M   'P 1'
#
loop_
_entity.id
_entity.type
_entity.pdbx_description
1 polymer ?
#
loop_
_entity_poly.entity_id
_entity_poly.type
_entity_poly.pdbx_seq_one_letter_code
_entity_poly.pdbx_strand_id
1 'polypeptide(L)'
;MLVDPTRFVADARWSRELPELAYLTLRLPWLAMEQFEADVMLAAVRPEHYPFYRRLWGNTVVSPPRLYPGLAKPVMLSQLDFPRAVSRVEALYPFFRAREDERTAIFGPNPLTWLPAAAANRAQPIRT
;
A
#
# COMPACT_ATOMS: atom_id res chain seq x y z
N MET A 1 -0.27 16.00 -4.77
CA MET A 1 -1.40 15.03 -4.70
C MET A 1 -1.19 14.03 -3.56
N LEU A 2 -2.24 13.32 -3.13
CA LEU A 2 -2.22 12.36 -2.02
C LEU A 2 -2.52 10.93 -2.50
N VAL A 3 -1.82 9.94 -1.95
CA VAL A 3 -2.26 8.53 -1.98
C VAL A 3 -2.56 8.05 -0.56
N ASP A 4 -3.68 7.36 -0.38
CA ASP A 4 -4.04 6.66 0.84
C ASP A 4 -3.72 5.16 0.67
N PRO A 5 -2.73 4.61 1.41
CA PRO A 5 -2.34 3.22 1.33
C PRO A 5 -3.11 2.34 2.34
N THR A 6 -4.31 2.75 2.79
CA THR A 6 -5.08 1.97 3.77
C THR A 6 -5.82 0.80 3.10
N ARG A 7 -6.40 -0.09 3.93
CA ARG A 7 -7.22 -1.25 3.54
C ARG A 7 -6.51 -2.44 2.90
N PHE A 8 -5.18 -2.42 2.78
CA PHE A 8 -4.45 -3.66 2.48
C PHE A 8 -4.53 -4.62 3.67
N VAL A 9 -4.82 -5.88 3.37
CA VAL A 9 -4.90 -6.96 4.34
C VAL A 9 -4.16 -8.17 3.80
N ALA A 10 -3.57 -8.94 4.70
CA ALA A 10 -3.03 -10.25 4.42
C ALA A 10 -3.80 -11.27 5.24
N ASP A 11 -3.99 -12.46 4.69
CA ASP A 11 -4.57 -13.57 5.42
C ASP A 11 -3.74 -13.90 6.67
N ALA A 12 -4.40 -14.24 7.77
CA ALA A 12 -3.76 -14.42 9.06
C ALA A 12 -2.83 -15.64 9.10
N ARG A 13 -3.13 -16.69 8.33
CA ARG A 13 -2.23 -17.86 8.22
C ARG A 13 -1.01 -17.46 7.39
N TRP A 14 -1.25 -16.92 6.20
CA TRP A 14 -0.17 -16.59 5.27
C TRP A 14 0.76 -15.49 5.80
N SER A 15 0.26 -14.50 6.54
CA SER A 15 1.12 -13.48 7.16
C SER A 15 2.07 -14.01 8.23
N ARG A 16 1.80 -15.18 8.82
CA ARG A 16 2.71 -15.87 9.75
C ARG A 16 3.74 -16.72 9.04
N GLU A 17 3.33 -17.39 7.96
CA GLU A 17 4.21 -18.24 7.14
C GLU A 17 5.12 -17.40 6.23
N LEU A 18 4.65 -16.24 5.78
CA LEU A 18 5.33 -15.34 4.84
C LEU A 18 5.25 -13.88 5.34
N PRO A 19 6.08 -13.47 6.31
CA PRO A 19 6.11 -12.10 6.83
C PRO A 19 6.35 -11.03 5.74
N GLU A 20 7.01 -11.42 4.64
CA GLU A 20 7.31 -10.57 3.48
C GLU A 20 6.04 -10.09 2.76
N LEU A 21 4.89 -10.75 2.96
CA LEU A 21 3.61 -10.34 2.38
C LEU A 21 3.26 -8.89 2.71
N ALA A 22 3.67 -8.38 3.88
CA ALA A 22 3.48 -6.98 4.23
C ALA A 22 4.20 -6.03 3.26
N TYR A 23 5.37 -6.40 2.74
CA TYR A 23 6.09 -5.61 1.75
C TYR A 23 5.44 -5.69 0.37
N LEU A 24 4.95 -6.88 0.00
CA LEU A 24 4.24 -7.08 -1.26
C LEU A 24 2.96 -6.23 -1.32
N THR A 25 2.16 -6.23 -0.25
CA THR A 25 0.94 -5.40 -0.22
C THR A 25 1.24 -3.91 -0.25
N LEU A 26 2.34 -3.48 0.36
CA LEU A 26 2.78 -2.08 0.35
C LEU A 26 3.48 -1.65 -0.95
N ARG A 27 3.82 -2.58 -1.86
CA ARG A 27 4.35 -2.23 -3.18
C ARG A 27 3.37 -1.41 -3.98
N LEU A 28 2.11 -1.84 -4.04
CA LEU A 28 1.09 -1.21 -4.87
C LEU A 28 0.91 0.29 -4.56
N PRO A 29 0.75 0.73 -3.30
CA PRO A 29 0.64 2.16 -3.01
C PRO A 29 1.95 2.91 -3.27
N TRP A 30 3.12 2.28 -3.14
CA TRP A 30 4.40 2.93 -3.51
C TRP A 30 4.47 3.22 -5.01
N LEU A 31 4.14 2.23 -5.85
CA LEU A 31 4.09 2.41 -7.30
C LEU A 31 3.04 3.47 -7.69
N ALA A 32 1.93 3.55 -6.97
CA ALA A 32 0.92 4.58 -7.18
C ALA A 32 1.47 6.00 -6.89
N MET A 33 2.36 6.16 -5.91
CA MET A 33 3.01 7.46 -5.66
C MET A 33 3.77 7.94 -6.89
N GLU A 34 4.58 7.07 -7.50
CA GLU A 34 5.32 7.40 -8.72
C GLU A 34 4.40 7.56 -9.94
N GLN A 35 3.38 6.71 -10.07
CA GLN A 35 2.47 6.74 -11.21
C GLN A 35 1.71 8.05 -11.32
N PHE A 36 1.28 8.55 -10.17
CA PHE A 36 0.45 9.73 -10.09
C PHE A 36 1.25 10.96 -9.67
N GLU A 37 2.56 10.88 -9.50
CA GLU A 37 3.38 12.01 -9.03
C GLU A 37 2.84 12.58 -7.70
N ALA A 38 2.49 11.69 -6.77
CA ALA A 38 1.97 12.10 -5.47
C ALA A 38 3.10 12.52 -4.53
N ASP A 39 2.87 13.59 -3.77
CA ASP A 39 3.85 14.16 -2.85
C ASP A 39 3.76 13.54 -1.46
N VAL A 40 2.54 13.16 -1.06
CA VAL A 40 2.23 12.72 0.30
C VAL A 40 1.48 11.41 0.27
N MET A 41 1.99 10.45 1.05
CA MET A 41 1.23 9.26 1.39
C MET A 41 0.66 9.44 2.79
N LEU A 42 -0.65 9.27 2.97
CA LEU A 42 -1.33 9.50 4.24
C LEU A 42 -2.06 8.24 4.69
N ALA A 43 -1.73 7.76 5.89
CA ALA A 43 -2.25 6.51 6.41
C ALA A 43 -2.84 6.67 7.80
N ALA A 44 -4.06 6.15 8.00
CA ALA A 44 -4.61 5.87 9.31
C ALA A 44 -4.06 4.53 9.80
N VAL A 45 -3.18 4.56 10.81
CA VAL A 45 -2.40 3.40 11.25
C VAL A 45 -2.67 3.11 12.72
N ARG A 46 -2.73 1.84 13.11
CA ARG A 46 -2.79 1.49 14.54
C ARG A 46 -1.41 1.69 15.19
N PRO A 47 -1.32 2.15 16.45
CA PRO A 47 -0.03 2.40 17.11
C PRO A 47 0.92 1.21 17.06
N GLU A 48 0.40 -0.02 17.16
CA GLU A 48 1.19 -1.25 17.16
C GLU A 48 1.88 -1.52 15.80
N HIS A 49 1.35 -0.97 14.71
CA HIS A 49 1.91 -1.12 13.36
C HIS A 49 2.80 0.05 12.95
N TYR A 50 2.70 1.20 13.61
CA TYR A 50 3.47 2.40 13.23
C TYR A 50 5.00 2.21 13.20
N PRO A 51 5.65 1.48 14.13
CA PRO A 51 7.09 1.25 14.08
C PRO A 51 7.57 0.64 12.75
N PHE A 52 6.75 -0.19 12.10
CA PHE A 52 7.04 -0.75 10.78
C PHE A 52 7.12 0.33 9.71
N TYR A 53 6.10 1.19 9.59
CA TYR A 53 6.08 2.29 8.62
C TYR A 53 7.19 3.33 8.86
N ARG A 54 7.49 3.62 10.14
CA ARG A 54 8.59 4.50 10.50
C ARG A 54 9.94 3.91 10.06
N ARG A 55 10.15 2.61 10.24
CA ARG A 55 11.40 1.94 9.81
C ARG A 55 11.50 1.85 8.30
N LEU A 56 10.43 1.39 7.65
CA LEU A 56 10.39 1.10 6.22
C LEU A 56 10.52 2.40 5.41
N TRP A 57 9.56 3.30 5.56
CA TRP A 57 9.45 4.49 4.73
C TRP A 57 10.01 5.74 5.40
N GLY A 58 10.02 5.79 6.74
CA GLY A 58 10.40 7.00 7.46
C GLY A 58 9.20 7.88 7.80
N ASN A 59 8.00 7.28 7.87
CA ASN A 59 6.78 8.00 8.17
C ASN A 59 6.84 8.81 9.47
N THR A 60 6.21 9.97 9.48
CA THR A 60 6.01 10.82 10.66
C THR A 60 4.57 10.75 11.16
N VAL A 61 4.36 11.18 12.41
CA VAL A 61 3.03 11.26 13.02
C VAL A 61 2.45 12.65 12.79
N VAL A 62 1.23 12.69 12.28
CA VAL A 62 0.47 13.94 12.04
C VAL A 62 -0.51 14.18 13.18
N SER A 63 -1.18 13.12 13.65
CA SER A 63 -2.13 13.19 14.76
C SER A 63 -1.92 11.99 15.69
N PRO A 64 -1.96 12.20 17.02
CA PRO A 64 -1.79 11.10 17.98
C PRO A 64 -2.92 10.07 17.86
N PRO A 65 -2.73 8.85 18.41
CA PRO A 65 -3.75 7.82 18.39
C PRO A 65 -5.04 8.25 19.11
N ARG A 66 -6.19 8.05 18.48
CA ARG A 66 -7.52 8.33 19.05
C ARG A 66 -8.47 7.18 18.76
N LEU A 67 -9.44 6.98 19.65
CA LEU A 67 -10.59 6.13 19.36
C LEU A 67 -11.54 6.90 18.44
N TYR A 68 -12.04 6.21 17.42
CA TYR A 68 -13.04 6.73 16.49
C TYR A 68 -14.29 5.84 16.57
N PRO A 69 -15.50 6.41 16.37
CA PRO A 69 -16.72 5.62 16.32
C PRO A 69 -16.60 4.45 15.33
N GLY A 70 -16.94 3.23 15.77
CA GLY A 70 -16.88 2.02 14.95
C GLY A 70 -15.52 1.30 14.93
N LEU A 71 -14.48 1.82 15.58
CA LEU A 71 -13.19 1.14 15.71
C LEU A 71 -12.93 0.64 17.13
N ALA A 72 -12.62 -0.66 17.25
CA ALA A 72 -12.31 -1.28 18.54
C ALA A 72 -10.92 -0.91 19.11
N LYS A 73 -10.02 -0.37 18.29
CA LYS A 73 -8.68 0.05 18.71
C LYS A 73 -8.39 1.46 18.19
N PRO A 74 -7.59 2.26 18.92
CA PRO A 74 -7.23 3.59 18.46
C PRO A 74 -6.43 3.53 17.16
N VAL A 75 -6.54 4.59 16.36
CA VAL A 75 -5.73 4.81 15.17
C VAL A 75 -5.13 6.21 15.21
N MET A 76 -3.94 6.36 14.67
CA MET A 76 -3.22 7.61 14.49
C MET A 76 -3.15 7.97 13.02
N LEU A 77 -2.95 9.26 12.74
CA LEU A 77 -2.67 9.73 11.39
C LEU A 77 -1.15 9.81 11.20
N SER A 78 -0.66 9.17 10.15
CA SER A 78 0.74 9.16 9.77
C SER A 78 0.89 9.60 8.33
N GLN A 79 2.00 10.25 8.01
CA GLN A 79 2.32 10.67 6.65
C GLN A 79 3.74 10.27 6.24
N LEU A 80 3.94 10.22 4.93
CA LEU A 80 5.24 10.17 4.28
C LEU A 80 5.36 11.38 3.34
N ASP A 81 6.50 12.07 3.41
CA ASP A 81 6.95 13.00 2.36
C ASP A 81 7.70 12.17 1.31
N PHE A 82 7.03 11.88 0.19
CA PHE A 82 7.53 10.93 -0.80
C PHE A 82 8.77 11.43 -1.55
N PRO A 83 8.81 12.68 -2.07
CA PRO A 83 10.01 13.21 -2.72
C PRO A 83 11.27 13.14 -1.85
N ARG A 84 11.13 13.29 -0.53
CA ARG A 84 12.25 13.17 0.42
C ARG A 84 12.62 11.72 0.76
N ALA A 85 11.67 10.80 0.67
CA ALA A 85 11.87 9.42 1.09
C ALA A 85 12.35 8.51 -0.04
N VAL A 86 11.95 8.77 -1.28
CA VAL A 86 12.05 7.83 -2.41
C VAL A 86 13.46 7.28 -2.61
N SER A 87 14.47 8.15 -2.71
CA SER A 87 15.85 7.74 -2.93
C SER A 87 16.40 6.84 -1.82
N ARG A 88 16.05 7.13 -0.55
CA ARG A 88 16.49 6.32 0.60
C ARG A 88 15.81 4.96 0.60
N VAL A 89 14.50 4.94 0.42
CA VAL A 89 13.70 3.72 0.48
C VAL A 89 14.12 2.76 -0.64
N GLU A 90 14.27 3.24 -1.87
CA GLU A 90 14.63 2.41 -3.02
C GLU A 90 16.10 2.01 -3.05
N ALA A 91 16.98 2.72 -2.33
CA ALA A 91 18.34 2.26 -2.09
C ALA A 91 18.36 1.07 -1.11
N LEU A 92 17.58 1.13 -0.03
CA LEU A 92 17.50 0.07 0.98
C LEU A 92 16.67 -1.12 0.55
N TYR A 93 15.63 -0.87 -0.24
CA TYR A 93 14.64 -1.83 -0.70
C TYR A 93 14.43 -1.68 -2.21
N PRO A 94 15.39 -2.14 -3.04
CA PRO A 94 15.29 -2.03 -4.50
C PRO A 94 14.04 -2.67 -5.08
N PHE A 95 13.43 -3.61 -4.33
CA PHE A 95 12.12 -4.15 -4.62
C PHE A 95 11.14 -3.04 -4.99
N PHE A 96 11.06 -1.92 -4.25
CA PHE A 96 10.07 -0.85 -4.47
C PHE A 96 10.20 -0.06 -5.78
N ARG A 97 11.35 -0.11 -6.46
CA ARG A 97 11.52 0.60 -7.73
C ARG A 97 10.48 0.14 -8.74
N ALA A 98 9.81 1.09 -9.37
CA ALA A 98 8.86 0.78 -10.42
C ALA A 98 9.56 0.24 -11.67
N ARG A 99 8.88 -0.67 -12.35
CA ARG A 99 9.22 -1.06 -13.72
C ARG A 99 8.14 -0.57 -14.67
N GLU A 100 8.54 -0.18 -15.88
CA GLU A 100 7.62 0.38 -16.87
C GLU A 100 6.54 -0.62 -17.31
N ASP A 101 6.94 -1.88 -17.50
CA ASP A 101 6.03 -2.97 -17.86
C ASP A 101 5.00 -3.26 -16.76
N GLU A 102 5.44 -3.22 -15.51
CA GLU A 102 4.57 -3.36 -14.34
C GLU A 102 3.59 -2.20 -14.20
N ARG A 103 4.06 -0.94 -14.35
CA ARG A 103 3.20 0.24 -14.30
C ARG A 103 2.13 0.19 -15.38
N THR A 104 2.52 -0.21 -16.60
CA THR A 104 1.59 -0.39 -17.72
C THR A 104 0.55 -1.47 -17.42
N ALA A 105 0.97 -2.60 -16.84
CA ALA A 105 0.05 -3.69 -16.52
C ALA A 105 -0.95 -3.33 -15.40
N ILE A 106 -0.51 -2.57 -14.39
CA ILE A 106 -1.33 -2.22 -13.21
C ILE A 106 -2.21 -0.99 -13.47
N PHE A 107 -1.64 0.07 -14.05
CA PHE A 107 -2.28 1.39 -14.18
C PHE A 107 -2.65 1.74 -15.62
N GLY A 108 -2.34 0.87 -16.59
CA GLY A 108 -2.72 1.06 -17.98
C GLY A 108 -4.23 0.94 -18.22
N PRO A 109 -4.69 1.31 -19.43
CA PRO A 109 -6.11 1.40 -19.75
C PRO A 109 -6.85 0.05 -19.76
N ASN A 110 -6.13 -1.07 -19.77
CA ASN A 110 -6.72 -2.41 -19.69
C ASN A 110 -6.19 -3.17 -18.46
N PRO A 111 -6.78 -2.91 -17.27
CA PRO A 111 -6.28 -3.44 -15.99
C PRO A 111 -6.47 -4.95 -15.82
N LEU A 112 -7.10 -5.66 -16.77
CA LEU A 112 -7.36 -7.10 -16.69
C LEU A 112 -6.48 -7.92 -17.64
N THR A 113 -5.59 -7.28 -18.41
CA THR A 113 -4.75 -7.99 -19.40
C THR A 113 -3.80 -9.01 -18.77
N TRP A 114 -3.51 -8.89 -17.47
CA TRP A 114 -2.65 -9.81 -16.72
C TRP A 114 -3.39 -10.98 -16.06
N LEU A 115 -4.74 -10.95 -16.00
CA LEU A 115 -5.50 -12.10 -15.50
C LEU A 115 -5.40 -13.25 -16.50
N PRO A 116 -5.07 -14.48 -16.06
CA PRO A 116 -5.20 -15.65 -16.93
C PRO A 116 -6.62 -15.71 -17.46
N ALA A 117 -6.81 -16.02 -18.76
CA ALA A 117 -8.13 -16.03 -19.41
C ALA A 117 -9.20 -16.83 -18.63
N ALA A 118 -8.79 -17.84 -17.84
CA ALA A 118 -9.66 -18.63 -16.98
C ALA A 118 -10.27 -17.84 -15.79
N ALA A 119 -9.63 -16.77 -15.31
CA ALA A 119 -10.13 -15.94 -14.21
C ALA A 119 -11.15 -14.89 -14.69
N ALA A 120 -11.03 -14.42 -15.94
CA ALA A 120 -11.95 -13.44 -16.53
C ALA A 120 -13.40 -13.96 -16.66
N ASN A 121 -13.58 -15.27 -16.82
CA ASN A 121 -14.90 -15.91 -16.98
C ASN A 121 -15.69 -16.11 -15.67
N ARG A 122 -15.10 -15.85 -14.49
CA ARG A 122 -15.79 -16.02 -13.19
C ARG A 122 -16.40 -14.74 -12.62
N ALA A 123 -16.15 -13.59 -13.24
CA ALA A 123 -16.80 -12.34 -12.88
C ALA A 123 -18.18 -12.22 -13.59
N GLN A 124 -19.11 -13.14 -13.29
CA GLN A 124 -20.53 -12.88 -13.58
C GLN A 124 -21.14 -12.17 -12.37
N PRO A 125 -21.95 -11.11 -12.57
CA PRO A 125 -22.61 -10.43 -11.48
C PRO A 125 -23.55 -11.40 -10.77
N ILE A 126 -23.55 -11.35 -9.43
CA ILE A 126 -24.50 -12.08 -8.59
C ILE A 126 -25.90 -11.67 -9.06
N ARG A 127 -26.65 -12.62 -9.65
CA ARG A 127 -28.06 -12.41 -9.98
C ARG A 127 -28.82 -12.20 -8.66
N THR A 128 -29.42 -11.02 -8.52
CA THR A 128 -30.46 -10.71 -7.52
C THR A 128 -31.72 -11.51 -7.77
#